data_AF-A0A498C0J4-F1
#
_entry.id   AF-A0A498C0J4-F1
#
_cell.length_a   1.000
_cell.length_b   1.000
_cell.length_c   1.000
_cell.angle_alpha   90.00
_cell.angle_beta   90.00
_cell.angle_gamma   90.00
#
_symmetry.space_group_name_H-M   'P 1'
#
loop_
_entity.id
_entity.type
_entity.pdbx_description
1 polymer ?
#
loop_
_entity_poly.entity_id
_entity_poly.type
_entity_poly.pdbx_seq_one_letter_code
_entity_poly.pdbx_strand_id
1 'polypeptide(L)'
;MLLEALVACAGVTLSAVATSLEIPIEACTLRAEGDLDFRGTLGISKEAPVGFKEIRLEIALQSPASAEQLDTLLKLTERYCVVAQTLKAAVPVHASFRDHAQ
;
A
#
# COMPACT_ATOMS: atom_id res chain seq x y z
N MET A 1 6.63 6.72 6.77
CA MET A 1 6.30 5.37 7.26
C MET A 1 5.10 4.68 6.58
N LEU A 2 3.86 5.21 6.55
CA LEU A 2 2.72 4.42 6.03
C LEU A 2 2.85 4.03 4.53
N LEU A 3 3.17 5.00 3.67
CA LEU A 3 3.36 4.74 2.24
C LEU A 3 4.59 3.85 1.97
N GLU A 4 5.64 3.97 2.79
CA GLU A 4 6.80 3.06 2.72
C GLU A 4 6.39 1.62 3.04
N ALA A 5 5.54 1.41 4.05
CA ALA A 5 5.01 0.09 4.37
C ALA A 5 4.16 -0.48 3.23
N LEU A 6 3.37 0.36 2.55
CA LEU A 6 2.62 -0.03 1.37
C LEU A 6 3.55 -0.44 0.22
N VAL A 7 4.54 0.38 -0.12
CA VAL A 7 5.52 0.09 -1.19
C VAL A 7 6.28 -1.20 -0.88
N ALA A 8 6.77 -1.34 0.35
CA ALA A 8 7.52 -2.53 0.77
C ALA A 8 6.65 -3.79 0.69
N CYS A 9 5.43 -3.75 1.23
CA CYS A 9 4.51 -4.89 1.22
C CYS A 9 4.12 -5.27 -0.21
N ALA A 10 3.71 -4.30 -1.04
CA ALA A 10 3.35 -4.56 -2.42
C ALA A 10 4.53 -5.12 -3.23
N GLY A 11 5.74 -4.60 -3.02
CA GLY A 11 6.95 -5.06 -3.71
C GLY A 11 7.29 -6.52 -3.38
N VAL A 12 7.28 -6.89 -2.09
CA VAL A 12 7.55 -8.30 -1.70
C VAL A 12 6.43 -9.23 -2.16
N THR A 13 5.17 -8.79 -2.11
CA THR A 13 4.05 -9.59 -2.63
C THR A 13 4.17 -9.79 -4.13
N LEU A 14 4.48 -8.76 -4.90
CA LEU A 14 4.66 -8.84 -6.35
C LEU A 14 5.79 -9.81 -6.71
N SER A 15 6.93 -9.74 -6.03
CA SER A 15 8.05 -10.66 -6.24
C SER A 15 7.68 -12.12 -5.95
N ALA A 16 6.91 -12.36 -4.87
CA ALA A 16 6.44 -13.70 -4.51
C ALA A 16 5.44 -14.26 -5.54
N VAL A 17 4.47 -13.44 -5.97
CA VAL A 17 3.48 -13.84 -7.00
C VAL A 17 4.15 -14.08 -8.34
N ALA A 18 5.06 -13.21 -8.77
CA ALA A 18 5.80 -13.38 -10.01
C ALA A 18 6.60 -14.69 -10.02
N THR A 19 7.29 -15.00 -8.90
CA THR A 19 7.97 -16.27 -8.72
C THR A 19 7.01 -17.46 -8.82
N SER A 20 5.86 -17.40 -8.15
CA SER A 20 4.88 -18.49 -8.16
C SER A 20 4.22 -18.72 -9.51
N LEU A 21 4.14 -17.70 -10.35
CA LEU A 21 3.56 -17.77 -11.70
C LEU A 21 4.63 -17.94 -12.79
N GLU A 22 5.91 -18.07 -12.39
CA GLU A 22 7.06 -18.17 -13.30
C GLU A 22 7.12 -16.98 -14.29
N ILE A 23 6.72 -15.79 -13.83
CA ILE A 23 6.77 -14.55 -14.62
C ILE A 23 8.15 -13.90 -14.42
N PRO A 24 8.98 -13.80 -15.48
CA PRO A 24 10.29 -13.17 -15.37
C PRO A 24 10.15 -11.66 -15.16
N ILE A 25 10.90 -11.09 -14.22
CA ILE A 25 10.98 -9.65 -13.96
C ILE A 25 12.43 -9.20 -14.12
N GLU A 26 12.68 -8.26 -15.02
CA GLU A 26 14.01 -7.73 -15.29
C GLU A 26 14.30 -6.51 -14.41
N ALA A 27 13.32 -5.63 -14.28
CA ALA A 27 13.38 -4.49 -13.37
C ALA A 27 11.97 -4.15 -12.88
N CYS A 28 11.86 -3.71 -11.62
CA CYS A 28 10.60 -3.27 -11.04
C CYS A 28 10.86 -2.11 -10.09
N THR A 29 10.09 -1.04 -10.22
CA THR A 29 10.08 0.09 -9.30
C THR A 29 8.65 0.38 -8.88
N LEU A 30 8.43 0.51 -7.56
CA LEU A 30 7.14 0.86 -7.00
C LEU A 30 7.21 2.27 -6.41
N ARG A 31 6.16 3.05 -6.65
CA ARG A 31 6.03 4.42 -6.15
C ARG A 31 4.65 4.61 -5.55
N ALA A 32 4.60 5.09 -4.30
CA ALA A 32 3.35 5.45 -3.66
C ALA A 32 3.29 6.96 -3.42
N GLU A 33 2.13 7.55 -3.72
CA GLU A 33 1.79 8.93 -3.40
C GLU A 33 0.49 8.95 -2.60
N GLY A 34 0.26 10.02 -1.83
CA GLY A 34 -1.03 10.24 -1.20
C GLY A 34 -1.27 11.68 -0.81
N ASP A 35 -2.55 12.05 -0.74
CA ASP A 35 -2.97 13.42 -0.44
C ASP A 35 -3.39 13.56 1.02
N LEU A 36 -2.93 14.63 1.64
CA LEU A 36 -3.17 14.95 3.04
C LEU A 36 -3.62 16.39 3.20
N ASP A 37 -4.44 16.64 4.21
CA ASP A 37 -4.80 17.98 4.66
C ASP A 37 -4.30 18.19 6.08
N PHE A 38 -3.11 18.77 6.19
CA PHE A 38 -2.44 18.96 7.49
C PHE A 38 -3.21 19.88 8.44
N ARG A 39 -4.18 20.67 7.94
CA ARG A 39 -5.03 21.48 8.82
C ARG A 39 -5.83 20.61 9.80
N GLY A 40 -6.22 19.40 9.39
CA GLY A 40 -6.89 18.44 10.27
C GLY A 40 -5.94 17.92 11.33
N THR A 41 -4.80 17.35 10.90
CA THR A 41 -3.78 16.77 11.80
C THR A 41 -3.25 17.79 12.82
N LEU A 42 -3.08 19.05 12.41
CA LEU A 42 -2.58 20.13 13.25
C LEU A 42 -3.70 20.81 14.08
N GLY A 43 -4.95 20.36 13.97
CA GLY A 43 -6.09 20.92 14.72
C GLY A 43 -6.52 22.33 14.30
N ILE A 44 -6.09 22.80 13.12
CA ILE A 44 -6.42 24.13 12.58
C ILE A 44 -7.85 24.20 12.05
N SER A 45 -8.35 23.12 11.44
CA SER A 45 -9.73 23.05 10.93
C SER A 45 -10.38 21.73 11.32
N LYS A 46 -11.60 21.80 11.86
CA LYS A 46 -12.43 20.63 12.18
C LYS A 46 -13.10 20.01 10.94
N GLU A 47 -13.13 20.73 9.82
CA GLU A 47 -13.71 20.26 8.56
C GLU A 47 -12.69 19.51 7.70
N ALA A 48 -11.39 19.69 7.97
CA ALA A 48 -10.33 18.96 7.29
C ALA A 48 -10.21 17.53 7.86
N PRO A 49 -10.38 16.48 7.04
CA PRO A 49 -10.26 15.10 7.53
C PRO A 49 -8.81 14.81 7.94
N VAL A 50 -8.66 14.04 9.03
CA VAL A 50 -7.36 13.53 9.47
C VAL A 50 -7.10 12.18 8.79
N GLY A 51 -5.94 12.06 8.14
CA GLY A 51 -5.55 10.87 7.38
C GLY A 51 -5.49 11.13 5.88
N PHE A 52 -5.09 10.10 5.13
CA PHE A 52 -5.00 10.15 3.67
C PHE A 52 -6.39 10.24 3.04
N LYS A 53 -6.56 11.17 2.09
CA LYS A 53 -7.77 11.29 1.28
C LYS A 53 -7.78 10.29 0.14
N GLU A 54 -6.60 10.11 -0.47
CA GLU A 54 -6.36 9.17 -1.55
C GLU A 54 -4.91 8.71 -1.47
N ILE A 55 -4.69 7.45 -1.85
CA ILE A 55 -3.36 6.86 -2.00
C ILE A 55 -3.32 6.22 -3.39
N ARG A 56 -2.23 6.47 -4.13
CA ARG A 56 -1.99 5.94 -5.47
C ARG A 56 -0.68 5.15 -5.45
N LEU A 57 -0.73 3.90 -5.91
CA LEU A 57 0.43 3.02 -6.03
C LEU A 57 0.68 2.76 -7.51
N GLU A 58 1.85 3.17 -7.98
CA GLU A 58 2.33 2.93 -9.33
C GLU A 58 3.39 1.83 -9.32
N ILE A 59 3.31 0.91 -10.29
CA ILE A 59 4.25 -0.19 -10.48
C ILE A 59 4.82 -0.08 -11.89
N ALA A 60 6.07 0.36 -12.00
CA ALA A 60 6.81 0.39 -13.25
C ALA A 60 7.62 -0.90 -13.39
N LEU A 61 7.29 -1.71 -14.40
CA LEU A 61 7.80 -3.07 -14.58
C LEU A 61 8.40 -3.27 -15.98
N GLN A 62 9.56 -3.91 -16.04
CA GLN A 62 10.18 -4.43 -17.27
C GLN A 62 10.16 -5.96 -17.22
N SER A 63 9.52 -6.56 -18.21
CA SER A 63 9.33 -8.02 -18.30
C SER A 63 9.01 -8.42 -19.75
N PRO A 64 9.48 -9.59 -20.22
CA PRO A 64 9.07 -10.15 -21.51
C PRO A 64 7.72 -10.90 -21.45
N ALA A 65 7.03 -10.91 -20.30
CA ALA A 65 5.76 -11.60 -20.14
C ALA A 65 4.63 -10.95 -20.95
N SER A 66 3.59 -11.72 -21.27
CA SER A 66 2.43 -11.21 -22.01
C SER A 66 1.60 -10.23 -21.16
N ALA A 67 0.80 -9.40 -21.83
CA ALA A 67 -0.09 -8.46 -21.14
C ALA A 67 -1.04 -9.17 -20.17
N GLU A 68 -1.57 -10.35 -20.54
CA GLU A 68 -2.45 -11.14 -19.70
C GLU A 68 -1.76 -11.68 -18.43
N GLN A 69 -0.47 -12.05 -18.55
CA GLN A 69 0.34 -12.45 -17.40
C GLN A 69 0.57 -11.26 -16.46
N LEU A 70 0.88 -10.08 -17.01
CA LEU A 70 1.09 -8.87 -16.23
C LEU A 70 -0.20 -8.39 -15.53
N ASP A 71 -1.34 -8.46 -16.20
CA ASP A 71 -2.64 -8.17 -15.58
C ASP A 71 -2.96 -9.12 -14.43
N THR A 72 -2.66 -10.41 -14.61
CA THR A 72 -2.81 -11.42 -13.56
C THR A 72 -1.88 -11.13 -12.38
N LEU A 73 -0.61 -10.79 -12.66
CA LEU A 73 0.37 -10.41 -11.65
C LEU A 73 -0.10 -9.20 -10.83
N LEU A 74 -0.57 -8.14 -11.48
CA LEU A 74 -1.08 -6.94 -10.81
C LEU A 74 -2.28 -7.27 -9.92
N LYS A 75 -3.27 -7.98 -10.48
CA LYS A 75 -4.48 -8.38 -9.76
C LYS A 75 -4.17 -9.21 -8.51
N LEU A 76 -3.26 -10.18 -8.62
CA LEU A 76 -2.89 -11.02 -7.48
C LEU A 76 -2.01 -10.27 -6.48
N THR A 77 -1.11 -9.39 -6.93
CA THR A 77 -0.34 -8.51 -6.06
C THR A 77 -1.26 -7.65 -5.20
N GLU A 78 -2.24 -7.00 -5.82
CA GLU A 78 -3.21 -6.17 -5.11
C GLU A 78 -4.06 -6.98 -4.14
N ARG A 79 -4.48 -8.18 -4.54
CA ARG A 79 -5.29 -9.09 -3.72
C ARG A 79 -4.55 -9.60 -2.48
N TYR A 80 -3.26 -9.91 -2.62
CA TYR A 80 -2.47 -10.53 -1.55
C TYR A 80 -1.61 -9.53 -0.75
N CYS A 81 -1.50 -8.29 -1.18
CA CYS A 81 -0.83 -7.24 -0.42
C CYS A 81 -1.64 -6.91 0.84
N VAL A 82 -1.17 -7.40 1.99
CA VAL A 82 -1.83 -7.20 3.28
C VAL A 82 -2.06 -5.72 3.57
N VAL A 83 -1.04 -4.88 3.37
CA VAL A 83 -1.16 -3.43 3.64
C VAL A 83 -2.20 -2.78 2.73
N ALA A 84 -2.23 -3.09 1.43
CA ALA A 84 -3.22 -2.54 0.52
C ALA A 84 -4.65 -2.96 0.92
N GLN A 85 -4.84 -4.23 1.31
CA GLN A 85 -6.14 -4.73 1.77
C GLN A 85 -6.56 -4.07 3.11
N THR A 86 -5.64 -3.92 4.06
CA THR A 86 -5.89 -3.20 5.31
C THR A 86 -6.27 -1.75 5.10
N LEU A 87 -5.65 -1.05 4.14
CA LEU A 87 -5.97 0.35 3.83
C LEU A 87 -7.33 0.51 3.15
N LYS A 88 -7.73 -0.46 2.33
CA LYS A 88 -9.05 -0.47 1.66
C LYS A 88 -10.19 -0.88 2.59
N ALA A 89 -9.89 -1.62 3.65
CA ALA A 89 -10.86 -2.08 4.62
C ALA A 89 -10.93 -1.14 5.83
N ALA A 90 -12.12 -0.98 6.41
CA ALA A 90 -12.27 -0.33 7.71
C ALA A 90 -11.87 -1.32 8.82
N VAL A 91 -10.56 -1.47 9.07
CA VAL A 91 -10.05 -2.31 10.15
C VAL A 91 -10.20 -1.56 11.49
N PRO A 92 -10.93 -2.11 12.48
CA PRO A 92 -11.05 -1.47 13.78
C PRO A 92 -9.69 -1.35 14.48
N VAL A 93 -9.38 -0.16 14.98
CA VAL A 93 -8.17 0.10 15.76
C VAL A 93 -8.58 0.63 17.14
N HIS A 94 -8.08 0.00 18.20
CA HIS A 94 -8.33 0.41 19.58
C HIS A 94 -7.04 0.94 20.19
N ALA A 95 -7.13 2.08 20.88
CA ALA A 95 -6.04 2.65 21.65
C ALA A 95 -6.40 2.64 23.14
N SER A 96 -5.45 2.30 24.00
CA SER A 96 -5.61 2.31 25.45
C SER A 96 -4.35 2.84 26.13
N PHE A 97 -4.52 3.42 27.34
CA PHE A 97 -3.42 3.94 28.14
C PHE A 97 -3.01 2.96 29.24
N ARG A 98 -1.73 2.59 29.24
CA ARG A 98 -0.92 2.04 30.34
C ARG A 98 -0.44 3.12 31.31
N ASP A 99 -1.12 3.41 32.43
CA ASP A 99 -0.48 4.22 33.48
C ASP A 99 0.51 3.34 34.27
N HIS A 100 1.78 3.75 34.32
CA HIS A 100 2.86 3.05 35.01
C HIS A 100 3.11 3.60 36.43
N ALA A 101 2.38 4.63 36.85
CA ALA A 101 2.48 5.24 38.18
C ALA A 101 1.51 4.62 39.22
N GLN A 102 0.81 3.54 38.86
CA GLN A 102 -0.02 2.73 39.76
C GLN A 102 0.54 1.33 39.94
#